data_AF-A0A1J4VVQ2-F1
#
_entry.id   AF-A0A1J4VVQ2-F1
#
_cell.length_a   1.000
_cell.length_b   1.000
_cell.length_c   1.000
_cell.angle_alpha   90.00
_cell.angle_beta   90.00
_cell.angle_gamma   90.00
#
_symmetry.space_group_name_H-M   'P 1'
#
loop_
_entity.id
_entity.type
_entity.pdbx_description
1 polymer ?
#
loop_
_entity_poly.entity_id
_entity_poly.type
_entity_poly.pdbx_seq_one_letter_code
_entity_poly.pdbx_strand_id
1 'polypeptide(L)'
;MKMSYDVLGNIIIAKFPEGTKKSEKIREARKLLDEKKSVETVLEKKEKVKGRLRTIKTNYLVGKKTKEALYLENNCRFRFNVETCYFSPRLSNERKEIYQQVKKNEKVLVMFGGVAPYAIVIAKNSSPEIVYSVELGRECEKYAKQNVLLNKTSFVRIIQGDVKKVIPKLYKDKIFFDRIVMPRPNLKESFLEQAFKVIKVNGIINYYGFSKEGEEILNVINEEANKSRKKIKIIRIKKAGDIAPYKFRWRVDLRVNN
;
A
#
# COMPACT_ATOMS: atom_id res chain seq x y z
N MET A 1 -26.07 8.02 11.96
CA MET A 1 -24.63 7.66 11.90
C MET A 1 -23.81 8.85 12.38
N LYS A 2 -22.75 8.64 13.17
CA LYS A 2 -21.77 9.70 13.51
C LYS A 2 -20.76 9.89 12.37
N MET A 3 -20.16 11.08 12.30
CA MET A 3 -19.03 11.37 11.39
C MET A 3 -17.87 10.41 11.64
N SER A 4 -17.19 9.99 10.58
CA SER A 4 -15.93 9.24 10.65
C SER A 4 -14.85 9.97 9.85
N TYR A 5 -13.57 9.77 10.19
CA TYR A 5 -12.48 10.43 9.47
C TYR A 5 -11.17 9.62 9.50
N ASP A 6 -10.31 9.86 8.51
CA ASP A 6 -8.93 9.37 8.48
C ASP A 6 -7.98 10.56 8.61
N VAL A 7 -6.94 10.42 9.45
CA VAL A 7 -5.86 11.41 9.59
C VAL A 7 -4.69 10.99 8.72
N LEU A 8 -4.36 11.82 7.73
CA LEU A 8 -3.25 11.68 6.80
C LEU A 8 -2.23 12.78 7.07
N GLY A 9 -1.65 12.75 8.28
CA GLY A 9 -0.61 13.69 8.68
C GLY A 9 -1.23 15.06 8.90
N ASN A 10 -0.89 16.02 8.04
CA ASN A 10 -1.45 17.37 8.08
C ASN A 10 -2.84 17.49 7.44
N ILE A 11 -3.41 16.43 6.87
CA ILE A 11 -4.75 16.43 6.26
C ILE A 11 -5.68 15.48 7.00
N ILE A 12 -6.91 15.92 7.29
CA ILE A 12 -8.02 15.02 7.66
C ILE A 12 -8.94 14.84 6.46
N ILE A 13 -9.36 13.59 6.23
CA ILE A 13 -10.43 13.26 5.30
C ILE A 13 -11.64 12.75 6.08
N ALA A 14 -12.64 13.61 6.21
CA ALA A 14 -13.88 13.33 6.92
C ALA A 14 -14.97 12.77 5.99
N LYS A 15 -15.82 11.92 6.54
CA LYS A 15 -17.02 11.38 5.92
C LYS A 15 -18.22 11.69 6.81
N PHE A 16 -19.11 12.50 6.29
CA PHE A 16 -20.35 12.87 6.96
C PHE A 16 -21.51 11.96 6.51
N PRO A 17 -22.53 11.77 7.36
CA PRO A 17 -23.80 11.20 6.94
C PRO A 17 -24.42 11.97 5.76
N GLU A 18 -25.23 11.27 4.98
CA GLU A 18 -26.03 11.91 3.94
C GLU A 18 -27.04 12.88 4.57
N GLY A 19 -27.27 14.03 3.92
CA GLY A 19 -28.15 15.08 4.44
C GLY A 19 -27.54 16.02 5.49
N THR A 20 -26.31 15.79 5.97
CA THR A 20 -25.66 16.73 6.92
C THR A 20 -25.52 18.13 6.30
N LYS A 21 -25.96 19.16 7.02
CA LYS A 21 -25.93 20.56 6.55
C LYS A 21 -24.49 21.07 6.40
N LYS A 22 -24.23 21.91 5.39
CA LYS A 22 -22.89 22.49 5.14
C LYS A 22 -22.34 23.25 6.36
N SER A 23 -23.17 24.01 7.06
CA SER A 23 -22.79 24.73 8.27
C SER A 23 -22.33 23.80 9.39
N GLU A 24 -23.02 22.68 9.58
CA GLU A 24 -22.65 21.64 10.55
C GLU A 24 -21.32 20.99 10.18
N LYS A 25 -21.11 20.64 8.90
CA LYS A 25 -19.84 20.08 8.42
C LYS A 25 -18.67 21.02 8.69
N ILE A 26 -18.84 22.31 8.42
CA ILE A 26 -17.80 23.33 8.68
C ILE A 26 -17.52 23.45 10.17
N ARG A 27 -18.56 23.47 11.02
CA ARG A 27 -18.40 23.56 12.48
C ARG A 27 -17.60 22.38 13.03
N GLU A 28 -17.97 21.15 12.67
CA GLU A 28 -17.25 19.95 13.11
C GLU A 28 -15.82 19.90 12.54
N ALA A 29 -15.61 20.35 11.30
CA ALA A 29 -14.29 20.41 10.71
C ALA A 29 -13.38 21.45 11.38
N ARG A 30 -13.91 22.59 11.86
CA ARG A 30 -13.13 23.56 12.66
C ARG A 30 -12.68 22.98 13.98
N LYS A 31 -13.58 22.30 14.71
CA LYS A 31 -13.22 21.58 15.95
C LYS A 31 -12.06 20.61 15.72
N LEU A 32 -12.07 19.87 14.62
CA LEU A 32 -10.98 18.95 14.26
C LEU A 32 -9.63 19.66 14.06
N LEU A 33 -9.61 20.86 13.47
CA LEU A 33 -8.37 21.66 13.36
C LEU A 33 -7.89 22.14 14.73
N ASP A 34 -8.82 22.58 15.58
CA ASP A 34 -8.50 23.11 16.90
C ASP A 34 -7.95 22.01 17.84
N GLU A 35 -8.53 20.81 17.78
CA GLU A 35 -8.12 19.63 18.55
C GLU A 35 -6.83 19.00 18.04
N LYS A 36 -6.63 18.92 16.72
CA LYS A 36 -5.47 18.23 16.12
C LYS A 36 -4.47 19.22 15.55
N LYS A 37 -3.56 19.70 16.42
CA LYS A 37 -2.55 20.71 16.09
C LYS A 37 -1.65 20.38 14.90
N SER A 38 -1.44 19.10 14.58
CA SER A 38 -0.66 18.68 13.40
C SER A 38 -1.42 18.81 12.08
N VAL A 39 -2.74 19.00 12.13
CA VAL A 39 -3.63 19.08 10.96
C VAL A 39 -3.79 20.53 10.55
N GLU A 40 -3.60 20.77 9.25
CA GLU A 40 -3.71 22.08 8.66
C GLU A 40 -4.92 22.18 7.72
N THR A 41 -5.45 21.05 7.25
CA THR A 41 -6.53 20.99 6.27
C THR A 41 -7.54 19.90 6.61
N VAL A 42 -8.83 20.22 6.52
CA VAL A 42 -9.91 19.22 6.59
C VAL A 42 -10.65 19.18 5.26
N LEU A 43 -10.76 17.98 4.71
CA LEU A 43 -11.45 17.68 3.47
C LEU A 43 -12.64 16.75 3.74
N GLU A 44 -13.72 16.90 2.97
CA GLU A 44 -14.83 15.95 2.92
C GLU A 44 -14.64 14.96 1.77
N LYS A 45 -14.81 13.67 2.04
CA LYS A 45 -14.81 12.61 1.04
C LYS A 45 -16.12 12.59 0.25
N LYS A 46 -16.07 12.81 -1.07
CA LYS A 46 -17.26 12.73 -1.95
C LYS A 46 -17.70 11.31 -2.27
N GLU A 47 -16.76 10.41 -2.56
CA GLU A 47 -17.08 9.10 -3.13
C GLU A 47 -16.31 7.95 -2.46
N LYS A 48 -16.82 6.72 -2.66
CA LYS A 48 -16.05 5.49 -2.39
C LYS A 48 -14.81 5.46 -3.29
N VAL A 49 -13.77 4.75 -2.84
CA VAL A 49 -12.53 4.53 -3.62
C VAL A 49 -12.89 3.81 -4.93
N LYS A 50 -12.51 4.39 -6.08
CA LYS A 50 -12.89 3.88 -7.42
C LYS A 50 -11.68 3.75 -8.36
N GLY A 51 -11.90 3.03 -9.45
CA GLY A 51 -10.96 2.92 -10.58
C GLY A 51 -9.72 2.09 -10.28
N ARG A 52 -8.92 1.90 -11.33
CA ARG A 52 -7.69 1.10 -11.31
C ARG A 52 -6.62 1.69 -10.37
N LEU A 53 -6.57 3.02 -10.26
CA LEU A 53 -5.64 3.76 -9.39
C LEU A 53 -6.13 3.92 -7.95
N ARG A 54 -7.37 3.48 -7.64
CA ARG A 54 -7.93 3.51 -6.27
C ARG A 54 -7.91 4.91 -5.64
N THR A 55 -8.23 5.92 -6.43
CA THR A 55 -8.28 7.33 -5.99
C THR A 55 -9.62 7.70 -5.37
N ILE A 56 -9.64 8.84 -4.67
CA ILE A 56 -10.84 9.46 -4.10
C ILE A 56 -11.00 10.89 -4.61
N LYS A 57 -12.21 11.42 -4.55
CA LYS A 57 -12.48 12.85 -4.74
C LYS A 57 -12.86 13.48 -3.41
N THR A 58 -12.41 14.71 -3.22
CA THR A 58 -12.57 15.45 -1.98
C THR A 58 -13.09 16.87 -2.22
N ASN A 59 -13.81 17.39 -1.24
CA ASN A 59 -14.17 18.79 -1.12
C ASN A 59 -13.37 19.43 -0.01
N TYR A 60 -12.89 20.65 -0.22
CA TYR A 60 -12.32 21.44 0.87
C TYR A 60 -13.41 21.87 1.86
N LEU A 61 -13.14 21.76 3.17
CA LEU A 61 -13.99 22.31 4.22
C LEU A 61 -13.34 23.53 4.88
N VAL A 62 -12.17 23.35 5.52
CA VAL A 62 -11.50 24.38 6.33
C VAL A 62 -9.98 24.19 6.36
N GLY A 63 -9.24 25.23 6.74
CA GLY A 63 -7.79 25.23 6.91
C GLY A 63 -7.00 25.74 5.71
N LYS A 64 -5.79 25.23 5.48
CA LYS A 64 -5.00 25.54 4.28
C LYS A 64 -5.61 24.86 3.05
N LYS A 65 -5.67 25.55 1.91
CA LYS A 65 -6.17 24.97 0.65
C LYS A 65 -5.11 24.10 -0.01
N THR A 66 -4.92 22.89 0.48
CA THR A 66 -4.02 21.88 -0.11
C THR A 66 -4.68 20.50 -0.13
N LYS A 67 -4.22 19.66 -1.06
CA LYS A 67 -4.54 18.22 -1.13
C LYS A 67 -3.31 17.36 -0.91
N GLU A 68 -2.19 17.98 -0.59
CA GLU A 68 -0.91 17.33 -0.39
C GLU A 68 -0.67 17.06 1.08
N ALA A 69 -0.66 15.78 1.42
CA ALA A 69 -0.40 15.28 2.76
C ALA A 69 1.10 15.11 2.98
N LEU A 70 1.56 15.45 4.19
CA LEU A 70 2.84 15.05 4.76
C LEU A 70 2.57 14.13 5.95
N TYR A 71 2.84 12.85 5.78
CA TYR A 71 2.54 11.79 6.74
C TYR A 71 3.81 11.17 7.31
N LEU A 72 3.79 10.84 8.61
CA LEU A 72 4.91 10.21 9.30
C LEU A 72 4.49 8.84 9.84
N GLU A 73 5.33 7.83 9.60
CA GLU A 73 5.21 6.51 10.19
C GLU A 73 6.56 5.77 10.12
N ASN A 74 6.82 4.83 11.02
CA ASN A 74 7.95 3.90 10.92
C ASN A 74 9.29 4.58 10.56
N ASN A 75 9.58 5.72 11.21
CA ASN A 75 10.78 6.54 11.00
C ASN A 75 10.93 7.13 9.58
N CYS A 76 9.84 7.18 8.82
CA CYS A 76 9.78 7.66 7.45
C CYS A 76 8.76 8.80 7.30
N ARG A 77 8.98 9.66 6.31
CA ARG A 77 8.10 10.76 5.92
C ARG A 77 7.57 10.53 4.51
N PHE A 78 6.29 10.76 4.29
CA PHE A 78 5.63 10.53 3.00
C PHE A 78 4.87 11.78 2.57
N ARG A 79 5.22 12.30 1.41
CA ARG A 79 4.51 13.37 0.71
C ARG A 79 3.67 12.76 -0.41
N PHE A 80 2.40 13.14 -0.50
CA PHE A 80 1.51 12.66 -1.57
C PHE A 80 0.24 13.50 -1.69
N ASN A 81 -0.32 13.59 -2.88
CA ASN A 81 -1.65 14.16 -3.09
C ASN A 81 -2.74 13.11 -2.87
N VAL A 82 -3.65 13.39 -1.93
CA VAL A 82 -4.69 12.47 -1.44
C VAL A 82 -5.74 12.08 -2.47
N GLU A 83 -5.89 12.84 -3.56
CA GLU A 83 -6.80 12.52 -4.66
C GLU A 83 -6.11 11.77 -5.80
N THR A 84 -4.83 11.99 -6.02
CA THR A 84 -4.09 11.32 -7.11
C THR A 84 -3.52 9.97 -6.69
N CYS A 85 -3.32 9.76 -5.37
CA CYS A 85 -2.65 8.59 -4.85
C CYS A 85 -3.38 7.92 -3.69
N TYR A 86 -3.46 6.59 -3.78
CA TYR A 86 -3.93 5.78 -2.67
C TYR A 86 -2.86 5.69 -1.59
N PHE A 87 -3.26 6.02 -0.36
CA PHE A 87 -2.49 5.78 0.85
C PHE A 87 -3.45 5.35 1.96
N SER A 88 -3.00 4.44 2.83
CA SER A 88 -3.77 4.06 4.01
C SER A 88 -2.87 4.05 5.25
N PRO A 89 -3.17 4.90 6.26
CA PRO A 89 -2.42 4.94 7.52
C PRO A 89 -2.67 3.67 8.35
N ARG A 90 -3.81 3.00 8.14
CA ARG A 90 -4.17 1.73 8.80
C ARG A 90 -3.25 0.56 8.45
N LEU A 91 -2.44 0.71 7.41
CA LEU A 91 -1.42 -0.27 7.00
C LEU A 91 -0.04 -0.01 7.64
N SER A 92 0.09 0.97 8.53
CA SER A 92 1.36 1.29 9.19
C SER A 92 1.96 0.09 9.95
N ASN A 93 1.14 -0.63 10.71
CA ASN A 93 1.56 -1.84 11.43
C ASN A 93 1.91 -2.99 10.48
N GLU A 94 1.20 -3.15 9.37
CA GLU A 94 1.56 -4.17 8.36
C GLU A 94 2.94 -3.88 7.76
N ARG A 95 3.22 -2.63 7.41
CA ARG A 95 4.55 -2.21 6.95
C ARG A 95 5.61 -2.44 8.01
N LYS A 96 5.28 -2.20 9.28
CA LYS A 96 6.16 -2.46 10.42
C LYS A 96 6.58 -3.92 10.48
N GLU A 97 5.60 -4.81 10.49
CA GLU A 97 5.87 -6.24 10.55
C GLU A 97 6.68 -6.74 9.35
N ILE A 98 6.40 -6.24 8.14
CA ILE A 98 7.14 -6.67 6.95
C ILE A 98 8.61 -6.27 7.04
N TYR A 99 8.94 -5.02 7.40
CA TYR A 99 10.34 -4.62 7.50
C TYR A 99 11.08 -5.41 8.58
N GLN A 100 10.41 -5.77 9.69
CA GLN A 100 11.01 -6.59 10.75
C GLN A 100 11.33 -8.02 10.29
N GLN A 101 10.69 -8.51 9.23
CA GLN A 101 10.95 -9.84 8.66
C GLN A 101 12.02 -9.84 7.56
N VAL A 102 12.33 -8.68 6.96
CA VAL A 102 13.33 -8.56 5.90
C VAL A 102 14.72 -8.72 6.49
N LYS A 103 15.50 -9.65 5.95
CA LYS A 103 16.89 -9.87 6.36
C LYS A 103 17.84 -8.91 5.62
N LYS A 104 18.99 -8.67 6.25
CA LYS A 104 20.10 -7.91 5.65
C LYS A 104 20.46 -8.51 4.28
N ASN A 105 20.74 -7.65 3.31
CA ASN A 105 21.12 -8.00 1.95
C ASN A 105 20.04 -8.74 1.12
N GLU A 106 18.76 -8.77 1.54
CA GLU A 106 17.69 -9.26 0.65
C GLU A 106 17.49 -8.31 -0.55
N LYS A 107 17.31 -8.87 -1.75
CA LYS A 107 16.69 -8.16 -2.88
C LYS A 107 15.17 -8.24 -2.72
N VAL A 108 14.53 -7.09 -2.57
CA VAL A 108 13.08 -7.00 -2.31
C VAL A 108 12.36 -6.40 -3.51
N LEU A 109 11.23 -6.98 -3.90
CA LEU A 109 10.29 -6.39 -4.85
C LEU A 109 8.98 -6.03 -4.15
N VAL A 110 8.52 -4.80 -4.31
CA VAL A 110 7.19 -4.35 -3.90
C VAL A 110 6.34 -4.14 -5.15
N MET A 111 5.35 -4.98 -5.35
CA MET A 111 4.35 -4.81 -6.40
C MET A 111 3.27 -3.84 -5.91
N PHE A 112 2.73 -2.98 -6.79
CA PHE A 112 1.71 -1.97 -6.43
C PHE A 112 2.22 -0.96 -5.39
N GLY A 113 3.32 -0.29 -5.75
CA GLY A 113 4.13 0.53 -4.86
C GLY A 113 3.44 1.77 -4.27
N GLY A 114 2.40 2.32 -4.90
CA GLY A 114 1.80 3.59 -4.51
C GLY A 114 2.87 4.69 -4.40
N VAL A 115 2.88 5.44 -3.30
CA VAL A 115 3.92 6.43 -3.01
C VAL A 115 5.15 5.83 -2.29
N ALA A 116 5.39 4.55 -2.54
CA ALA A 116 6.47 3.70 -2.03
C ALA A 116 6.55 3.48 -0.51
N PRO A 117 5.45 3.40 0.27
CA PRO A 117 5.57 3.28 1.73
C PRO A 117 6.18 1.95 2.18
N TYR A 118 5.85 0.81 1.55
CA TYR A 118 6.51 -0.45 1.87
C TYR A 118 8.00 -0.40 1.52
N ALA A 119 8.34 0.05 0.30
CA ALA A 119 9.71 0.03 -0.17
C ALA A 119 10.64 0.93 0.66
N ILE A 120 10.18 2.13 1.00
CA ILE A 120 10.95 3.10 1.79
C ILE A 120 11.08 2.63 3.24
N VAL A 121 10.00 2.14 3.86
CA VAL A 121 10.08 1.63 5.25
C VAL A 121 11.03 0.44 5.34
N ILE A 122 11.01 -0.48 4.38
CA ILE A 122 11.95 -1.60 4.31
C ILE A 122 13.40 -1.10 4.15
N ALA A 123 13.63 -0.22 3.18
CA ALA A 123 14.97 0.33 2.94
C ALA A 123 15.53 1.10 4.14
N LYS A 124 14.68 1.82 4.87
CA LYS A 124 15.08 2.61 6.03
C LYS A 124 15.42 1.78 7.26
N ASN A 125 14.76 0.65 7.45
CA ASN A 125 14.79 -0.08 8.73
C ASN A 125 15.40 -1.50 8.65
N SER A 126 15.69 -2.06 7.47
CA SER A 126 16.09 -3.48 7.33
C SER A 126 17.43 -3.74 6.62
N SER A 127 18.11 -2.70 6.12
CA SER A 127 19.36 -2.84 5.34
C SER A 127 19.30 -3.88 4.19
N PRO A 128 18.29 -3.82 3.30
CA PRO A 128 18.24 -4.68 2.11
C PRO A 128 19.39 -4.34 1.14
N GLU A 129 19.72 -5.24 0.23
CA GLU A 129 20.66 -4.93 -0.85
C GLU A 129 20.06 -3.88 -1.80
N ILE A 130 18.81 -4.10 -2.20
CA ILE A 130 18.07 -3.23 -3.10
C ILE A 130 16.56 -3.48 -2.96
N VAL A 131 15.76 -2.44 -3.12
CA VAL A 131 14.29 -2.56 -3.13
C VAL A 131 13.73 -2.00 -4.43
N TYR A 132 13.06 -2.85 -5.21
CA TYR A 132 12.33 -2.43 -6.40
C TYR A 132 10.87 -2.15 -6.02
N SER A 133 10.29 -1.06 -6.54
CA SER A 133 8.88 -0.73 -6.32
C SER A 133 8.21 -0.40 -7.64
N VAL A 134 7.21 -1.18 -8.03
CA VAL A 134 6.49 -1.02 -9.29
C VAL A 134 5.16 -0.33 -9.04
N GLU A 135 4.96 0.84 -9.63
CA GLU A 135 3.73 1.63 -9.50
C GLU A 135 3.13 1.98 -10.86
N LEU A 136 1.82 1.80 -11.00
CA LEU A 136 1.10 2.05 -12.25
C LEU A 136 0.88 3.55 -12.50
N GLY A 137 0.45 4.28 -11.48
CA GLY A 137 0.06 5.69 -11.57
C GLY A 137 1.26 6.62 -11.68
N ARG A 138 1.31 7.43 -12.75
CA ARG A 138 2.40 8.39 -12.99
C ARG A 138 2.55 9.41 -11.86
N GLU A 139 1.46 9.97 -11.34
CA GLU A 139 1.54 10.93 -10.23
C GLU A 139 2.06 10.27 -8.94
N CYS A 140 1.67 9.03 -8.65
CA CYS A 140 2.16 8.32 -7.47
C CYS A 140 3.61 7.91 -7.60
N GLU A 141 4.05 7.61 -8.82
CA GLU A 141 5.45 7.38 -9.10
C GLU A 141 6.30 8.65 -8.88
N LYS A 142 5.83 9.83 -9.31
CA LYS A 142 6.51 11.10 -9.01
C LYS A 142 6.65 11.32 -7.51
N TYR A 143 5.57 11.13 -6.75
CA TYR A 143 5.61 11.21 -5.28
C TYR A 143 6.52 10.14 -4.66
N ALA A 144 6.51 8.91 -5.18
CA ALA A 144 7.39 7.85 -4.71
C ALA A 144 8.87 8.23 -4.88
N LYS A 145 9.25 8.79 -6.04
CA LYS A 145 10.62 9.30 -6.29
C LYS A 145 10.98 10.42 -5.32
N GLN A 146 10.09 11.38 -5.10
CA GLN A 146 10.31 12.44 -4.11
C GLN A 146 10.46 11.87 -2.69
N ASN A 147 9.67 10.87 -2.32
CA ASN A 147 9.75 10.23 -1.01
C ASN A 147 11.05 9.44 -0.83
N VAL A 148 11.59 8.83 -1.89
CA VAL A 148 12.93 8.20 -1.84
C VAL A 148 14.01 9.22 -1.45
N LEU A 149 13.98 10.41 -2.08
CA LEU A 149 14.89 11.51 -1.75
C LEU A 149 14.67 12.02 -0.32
N LEU A 150 13.40 12.26 0.06
CA LEU A 150 13.00 12.75 1.37
C LEU A 150 13.49 11.85 2.52
N ASN A 151 13.53 10.54 2.30
CA ASN A 151 13.94 9.55 3.32
C ASN A 151 15.41 9.13 3.23
N LYS A 152 16.14 9.63 2.23
CA LYS A 152 17.54 9.27 1.94
C LYS A 152 17.72 7.76 1.74
N THR A 153 16.79 7.12 1.02
CA THR A 153 16.79 5.67 0.77
C THR A 153 17.26 5.37 -0.66
N SER A 154 18.51 5.69 -0.98
CA SER A 154 19.10 5.59 -2.33
C SER A 154 19.08 4.18 -2.93
N PHE A 155 18.86 3.13 -2.12
CA PHE A 155 18.74 1.73 -2.52
C PHE A 155 17.31 1.34 -2.99
N VAL A 156 16.39 2.30 -3.05
CA VAL A 156 15.04 2.08 -3.62
C VAL A 156 15.05 2.46 -5.11
N ARG A 157 14.54 1.56 -5.95
CA ARG A 157 14.34 1.77 -7.40
C ARG A 157 12.84 1.82 -7.69
N ILE A 158 12.35 2.99 -8.09
CA ILE A 158 10.95 3.18 -8.49
C ILE A 158 10.82 2.93 -9.99
N ILE A 159 9.88 2.05 -10.38
CA ILE A 159 9.57 1.73 -11.76
C ILE A 159 8.11 2.08 -12.04
N GLN A 160 7.89 3.03 -12.95
CA GLN A 160 6.56 3.33 -13.45
C GLN A 160 6.13 2.23 -14.43
N GLY A 161 5.02 1.55 -14.16
CA GLY A 161 4.45 0.60 -15.12
C GLY A 161 3.45 -0.38 -14.54
N ASP A 162 2.85 -1.13 -15.45
CA ASP A 162 2.00 -2.27 -15.11
C ASP A 162 2.88 -3.46 -14.71
N VAL A 163 2.61 -4.06 -13.55
CA VAL A 163 3.31 -5.27 -13.08
C VAL A 163 3.29 -6.39 -14.13
N LYS A 164 2.22 -6.53 -14.91
CA LYS A 164 2.15 -7.54 -16.00
C LYS A 164 3.13 -7.28 -17.13
N LYS A 165 3.60 -6.04 -17.30
CA LYS A 165 4.57 -5.63 -18.33
C LYS A 165 5.99 -5.47 -17.78
N VAL A 166 6.12 -4.99 -16.55
CA VAL A 166 7.41 -4.73 -15.91
C VAL A 166 8.07 -6.05 -15.49
N ILE A 167 7.33 -6.97 -14.87
CA ILE A 167 7.91 -8.20 -14.33
C ILE A 167 8.53 -9.09 -15.42
N PRO A 168 7.91 -9.29 -16.61
CA PRO A 168 8.57 -10.01 -17.69
C PRO A 168 9.88 -9.37 -18.18
N LYS A 169 10.04 -8.04 -18.08
CA LYS A 169 11.30 -7.37 -18.41
C LYS A 169 12.37 -7.68 -17.37
N LEU A 170 12.04 -7.55 -16.07
CA LEU A 170 12.95 -7.91 -14.98
C LEU A 170 13.40 -9.37 -15.07
N TYR A 171 12.51 -10.29 -15.47
CA TYR A 171 12.86 -11.68 -15.73
C TYR A 171 13.87 -11.84 -16.87
N LYS A 172 13.64 -11.16 -18.01
CA LYS A 172 14.59 -11.16 -19.15
C LYS A 172 15.95 -10.59 -18.76
N ASP A 173 15.96 -9.58 -17.90
CA ASP A 173 17.17 -8.95 -17.36
C ASP A 173 17.83 -9.79 -16.23
N LYS A 174 17.32 -10.99 -15.96
CA LYS A 174 17.81 -11.92 -14.92
C LYS A 174 17.80 -11.31 -13.51
N ILE A 175 16.84 -10.44 -13.22
CA ILE A 175 16.66 -9.84 -11.90
C ILE A 175 15.66 -10.69 -11.08
N PHE A 176 16.18 -11.31 -10.02
CA PHE A 176 15.42 -12.16 -9.11
C PHE A 176 15.46 -11.65 -7.67
N PHE A 177 14.40 -11.92 -6.92
CA PHE A 177 14.17 -11.37 -5.59
C PHE A 177 14.11 -12.45 -4.51
N ASP A 178 14.71 -12.16 -3.35
CA ASP A 178 14.62 -12.98 -2.15
C ASP A 178 13.24 -12.83 -1.49
N ARG A 179 12.61 -11.66 -1.67
CA ARG A 179 11.28 -11.36 -1.16
C ARG A 179 10.43 -10.55 -2.12
N ILE A 180 9.15 -10.89 -2.23
CA ILE A 180 8.15 -10.12 -2.96
C ILE A 180 7.01 -9.74 -2.02
N VAL A 181 6.73 -8.44 -1.89
CA VAL A 181 5.60 -7.90 -1.11
C VAL A 181 4.53 -7.43 -2.09
N MET A 182 3.31 -7.95 -1.93
CA MET A 182 2.19 -7.69 -2.85
C MET A 182 1.01 -7.05 -2.13
N PRO A 183 1.08 -5.75 -1.73
CA PRO A 183 -0.04 -4.98 -1.17
C PRO A 183 -1.13 -4.71 -2.23
N ARG A 184 -1.68 -5.79 -2.78
CA ARG A 184 -2.52 -5.82 -3.97
C ARG A 184 -3.80 -5.00 -3.77
N PRO A 185 -4.24 -4.23 -4.77
CA PRO A 185 -5.59 -3.68 -4.77
C PRO A 185 -6.63 -4.81 -4.82
N ASN A 186 -7.86 -4.53 -4.40
CA ASN A 186 -8.96 -5.51 -4.45
C ASN A 186 -9.41 -5.75 -5.91
N LEU A 187 -8.63 -6.53 -6.65
CA LEU A 187 -8.89 -6.98 -8.02
C LEU A 187 -9.24 -8.48 -8.02
N LYS A 188 -9.73 -9.00 -9.16
CA LYS A 188 -9.93 -10.45 -9.32
C LYS A 188 -8.61 -11.19 -9.55
N GLU A 189 -7.72 -10.59 -10.33
CA GLU A 189 -6.43 -11.17 -10.67
C GLU A 189 -5.49 -11.26 -9.46
N SER A 190 -4.81 -12.40 -9.31
CA SER A 190 -3.87 -12.68 -8.23
C SER A 190 -2.52 -11.98 -8.42
N PHE A 191 -2.05 -11.92 -9.67
CA PHE A 191 -0.67 -11.52 -10.06
C PHE A 191 0.44 -12.44 -9.52
N LEU A 192 0.07 -13.63 -9.01
CA LEU A 192 1.02 -14.59 -8.46
C LEU A 192 1.90 -15.21 -9.54
N GLU A 193 1.36 -15.45 -10.74
CA GLU A 193 2.14 -15.88 -11.90
C GLU A 193 3.35 -14.95 -12.15
N GLN A 194 3.16 -13.62 -12.07
CA GLN A 194 4.26 -12.66 -12.23
C GLN A 194 5.25 -12.77 -11.07
N ALA A 195 4.78 -12.84 -9.82
CA ALA A 195 5.66 -12.99 -8.67
C ALA A 195 6.51 -14.28 -8.75
N PHE A 196 5.90 -15.40 -9.14
CA PHE A 196 6.57 -16.69 -9.29
C PHE A 196 7.65 -16.72 -10.38
N LYS A 197 7.56 -15.85 -11.40
CA LYS A 197 8.60 -15.75 -12.44
C LYS A 197 9.91 -15.18 -11.92
N VAL A 198 9.86 -14.28 -10.93
CA VAL A 198 11.05 -13.51 -10.48
C VAL A 198 11.43 -13.76 -9.02
N ILE A 199 10.74 -14.67 -8.33
CA ILE A 199 11.13 -15.11 -6.98
C ILE A 199 12.30 -16.11 -7.08
N LYS A 200 13.29 -15.98 -6.20
CA LYS A 200 14.36 -16.97 -6.03
C LYS A 200 13.85 -18.23 -5.34
N VAL A 201 14.60 -19.33 -5.49
CA VAL A 201 14.41 -20.55 -4.69
C VAL A 201 14.55 -20.20 -3.19
N ASN A 202 13.64 -20.73 -2.38
CA ASN A 202 13.46 -20.43 -0.95
C ASN A 202 13.04 -18.98 -0.63
N GLY A 203 12.68 -18.19 -1.65
CA GLY A 203 12.21 -16.82 -1.48
C GLY A 203 10.83 -16.74 -0.83
N ILE A 204 10.50 -15.57 -0.28
CA ILE A 204 9.26 -15.30 0.46
C ILE A 204 8.34 -14.39 -0.34
N ILE A 205 7.06 -14.74 -0.43
CA ILE A 205 6.01 -13.85 -0.95
C ILE A 205 5.07 -13.47 0.20
N ASN A 206 4.92 -12.17 0.44
CA ASN A 206 3.92 -11.60 1.33
C ASN A 206 2.71 -11.16 0.48
N TYR A 207 1.73 -12.06 0.33
CA TYR A 207 0.57 -11.88 -0.52
C TYR A 207 -0.62 -11.28 0.25
N TYR A 208 -1.26 -10.26 -0.31
CA TYR A 208 -2.48 -9.67 0.27
C TYR A 208 -3.73 -10.00 -0.57
N GLY A 209 -4.69 -10.64 0.09
CA GLY A 209 -5.99 -11.05 -0.46
C GLY A 209 -7.18 -10.37 0.22
N PHE A 210 -8.36 -10.50 -0.37
CA PHE A 210 -9.61 -10.00 0.21
C PHE A 210 -10.72 -11.04 0.10
N SER A 211 -11.26 -11.48 1.23
CA SER A 211 -12.23 -12.57 1.33
C SER A 211 -13.02 -12.45 2.63
N LYS A 212 -14.02 -13.33 2.82
CA LYS A 212 -14.68 -13.48 4.12
C LYS A 212 -13.78 -14.29 5.06
N GLU A 213 -13.23 -15.39 4.56
CA GLU A 213 -12.40 -16.31 5.33
C GLU A 213 -10.97 -16.40 4.76
N GLY A 214 -10.01 -16.73 5.62
CA GLY A 214 -8.61 -16.79 5.22
C GLY A 214 -8.33 -17.93 4.23
N GLU A 215 -9.01 -19.05 4.42
CA GLU A 215 -8.90 -20.28 3.64
C GLU A 215 -9.20 -20.04 2.15
N GLU A 216 -10.16 -19.16 1.82
CA GLU A 216 -10.47 -18.78 0.44
C GLU A 216 -9.23 -18.24 -0.31
N ILE A 217 -8.35 -17.53 0.40
CA ILE A 217 -7.13 -16.98 -0.20
C ILE A 217 -6.10 -18.09 -0.46
N LEU A 218 -6.05 -19.12 0.38
CA LEU A 218 -5.14 -20.24 0.21
C LEU A 218 -5.47 -21.04 -1.05
N ASN A 219 -6.76 -21.22 -1.36
CA ASN A 219 -7.19 -21.89 -2.60
C ASN A 219 -6.64 -21.19 -3.84
N VAL A 220 -6.79 -19.86 -3.91
CA VAL A 220 -6.23 -19.06 -5.02
C VAL A 220 -4.72 -19.19 -5.11
N ILE A 221 -4.01 -19.15 -3.98
CA ILE A 221 -2.54 -19.29 -3.96
C ILE A 221 -2.11 -20.67 -4.45
N ASN A 222 -2.77 -21.75 -4.00
CA ASN A 222 -2.45 -23.11 -4.39
C ASN A 222 -2.72 -23.36 -5.88
N GLU A 223 -3.83 -22.87 -6.41
CA GLU A 223 -4.14 -22.97 -7.84
C GLU A 223 -3.08 -22.27 -8.72
N GLU A 224 -2.68 -21.05 -8.34
CA GLU A 224 -1.67 -20.28 -9.08
C GLU A 224 -0.28 -20.92 -8.98
N ALA A 225 0.06 -21.49 -7.82
CA ALA A 225 1.30 -22.22 -7.61
C ALA A 225 1.34 -23.48 -8.50
N ASN A 226 0.25 -24.25 -8.55
CA ASN A 226 0.13 -25.44 -9.41
C ASN A 226 0.25 -25.07 -10.90
N LYS A 227 -0.48 -24.04 -11.36
CA LYS A 227 -0.38 -23.53 -12.74
C LYS A 227 1.04 -23.09 -13.09
N SER A 228 1.75 -22.52 -12.13
CA SER A 228 3.13 -22.04 -12.28
C SER A 228 4.19 -23.11 -11.99
N ARG A 229 3.79 -24.36 -11.70
CA ARG A 229 4.67 -25.48 -11.31
C ARG A 229 5.59 -25.15 -10.13
N LYS A 230 5.09 -24.37 -9.18
CA LYS A 230 5.80 -23.95 -7.96
C LYS A 230 5.35 -24.76 -6.75
N LYS A 231 6.32 -25.32 -6.03
CA LYS A 231 6.16 -25.94 -4.71
C LYS A 231 6.23 -24.83 -3.67
N ILE A 232 5.16 -24.68 -2.89
CA ILE A 232 5.07 -23.63 -1.87
C ILE A 232 4.88 -24.21 -0.48
N LYS A 233 5.27 -23.46 0.54
CA LYS A 233 4.93 -23.71 1.95
C LYS A 233 4.30 -22.47 2.54
N ILE A 234 3.07 -22.58 3.02
CA ILE A 234 2.43 -21.51 3.78
C ILE A 234 3.12 -21.41 5.15
N ILE A 235 3.60 -20.22 5.46
CA ILE A 235 4.30 -19.93 6.73
C ILE A 235 3.32 -19.36 7.74
N ARG A 236 2.50 -18.42 7.29
CA ARG A 236 1.53 -17.73 8.14
C ARG A 236 0.37 -17.22 7.30
N ILE A 237 -0.83 -17.33 7.86
CA ILE A 237 -2.00 -16.58 7.42
C ILE A 237 -2.44 -15.67 8.57
N LYS A 238 -2.83 -14.44 8.25
CA LYS A 238 -3.37 -13.53 9.25
C LYS A 238 -4.35 -12.53 8.66
N LYS A 239 -5.31 -12.10 9.48
CA LYS A 239 -6.15 -10.94 9.18
C LYS A 239 -5.30 -9.67 9.27
N ALA A 240 -5.32 -8.86 8.22
CA ALA A 240 -4.53 -7.63 8.03
C ALA A 240 -5.41 -6.37 7.89
N GLY A 241 -6.65 -6.46 8.38
CA GLY A 241 -7.57 -5.33 8.55
C GLY A 241 -8.98 -5.56 8.01
N ASP A 242 -9.92 -4.78 8.52
CA ASP A 242 -11.32 -4.78 8.10
C ASP A 242 -11.55 -3.84 6.91
N ILE A 243 -12.28 -4.31 5.89
CA ILE A 243 -12.54 -3.55 4.66
C ILE A 243 -14.01 -3.15 4.56
N ALA A 244 -14.92 -4.07 4.82
CA ALA A 244 -16.36 -3.87 4.86
C ALA A 244 -16.99 -4.96 5.76
N PRO A 245 -18.27 -4.86 6.12
CA PRO A 245 -18.97 -5.96 6.80
C PRO A 245 -18.73 -7.28 6.06
N TYR A 246 -18.26 -8.30 6.80
CA TYR A 246 -17.92 -9.62 6.28
C TYR A 246 -16.85 -9.65 5.18
N LYS A 247 -16.03 -8.59 5.04
CA LYS A 247 -14.93 -8.58 4.07
C LYS A 247 -13.67 -8.06 4.74
N PHE A 248 -12.66 -8.92 4.78
CA PHE A 248 -11.39 -8.63 5.42
C PHE A 248 -10.25 -8.65 4.42
N ARG A 249 -9.17 -7.95 4.77
CA ARG A 249 -7.87 -8.11 4.13
C ARG A 249 -7.13 -9.22 4.85
N TRP A 250 -6.57 -10.15 4.11
CA TRP A 250 -5.73 -11.22 4.63
C TRP A 250 -4.31 -11.07 4.08
N ARG A 251 -3.32 -11.33 4.92
CA ARG A 251 -1.92 -11.51 4.51
C ARG A 251 -1.59 -12.99 4.60
N VAL A 252 -1.02 -13.53 3.53
CA VAL A 252 -0.44 -14.88 3.51
C VAL A 252 1.04 -14.74 3.21
N ASP A 253 1.85 -15.23 4.14
CA ASP A 253 3.30 -15.32 3.99
C ASP A 253 3.62 -16.75 3.50
N LEU A 254 4.17 -16.88 2.29
CA LEU A 254 4.51 -18.18 1.70
C LEU A 254 5.98 -18.23 1.28
N ARG A 255 6.59 -19.41 1.40
CA ARG A 255 7.90 -19.74 0.84
C ARG A 255 7.72 -20.46 -0.48
N VAL A 256 8.54 -20.13 -1.49
CA VAL A 256 8.59 -20.83 -2.77
C VAL A 256 9.85 -21.69 -2.80
N ASN A 257 9.71 -23.02 -2.91
CA ASN A 257 10.79 -23.98 -2.71
C ASN A 257 11.55 -24.35 -4.01
N ASN A 258 11.07 -23.92 -5.18
CA ASN A 258 11.67 -24.15 -6.50
C ASN A 258 11.32 -23.04 -7.51
#